data_AF-A0A946DGR0-F1
#
_entry.id   AF-A0A946DGR0-F1
#
_cell.length_a   1.000
_cell.length_b   1.000
_cell.length_c   1.000
_cell.angle_alpha   90.00
_cell.angle_beta   90.00
_cell.angle_gamma   90.00
#
_symmetry.space_group_name_H-M   'P 1'
#
loop_
_entity.id
_entity.type
_entity.pdbx_description
1 polymer ?
#
loop_
_entity_poly.entity_id
_entity_poly.type
_entity_poly.pdbx_seq_one_letter_code
_entity_poly.pdbx_strand_id
1 'polypeptide(L)' 'MNKTIQYSDEPIGEIKVISDFLPSPKELALKNQNTKVTISLSSESVSFFKAAAKKNHMQYQKMIRQLLDEYVAHQKSTNK' A
#
# COMPACT_ATOMS: atom_id res chain seq x y z
N MET A 1 -30.10 -2.02 24.06
CA MET A 1 -31.04 -3.12 23.80
C MET A 1 -30.59 -3.80 22.51
N ASN A 2 -30.01 -4.99 22.59
CA ASN A 2 -29.54 -5.72 21.41
C ASN A 2 -30.70 -6.56 20.89
N LYS A 3 -31.37 -6.11 19.83
CA LYS A 3 -32.37 -6.90 19.13
C LYS A 3 -31.67 -7.98 18.31
N THR A 4 -31.96 -9.24 18.59
CA THR A 4 -31.54 -10.39 17.80
C THR A 4 -32.25 -10.34 16.46
N ILE A 5 -31.47 -10.27 15.37
CA ILE A 5 -32.01 -10.31 14.00
C ILE A 5 -32.41 -11.77 13.74
N GLN A 6 -33.71 -12.00 13.54
CA GLN A 6 -34.26 -13.28 13.12
C GLN A 6 -34.35 -13.26 11.60
N TYR A 7 -33.57 -14.10 10.94
CA TYR A 7 -33.61 -14.26 9.49
C TYR A 7 -34.67 -15.32 9.16
N SER A 8 -35.53 -15.02 8.19
CA SER A 8 -36.47 -15.96 7.58
C SER A 8 -35.98 -16.39 6.21
N ASP A 9 -36.22 -17.66 5.84
CA ASP A 9 -35.86 -18.25 4.55
C ASP A 9 -36.75 -17.70 3.43
N GLU A 10 -36.53 -16.45 3.06
CA GLU A 10 -37.21 -15.80 1.94
C GLU A 10 -36.67 -16.32 0.59
N PRO A 11 -37.52 -16.37 -0.46
CA PRO A 11 -37.09 -16.83 -1.77
C PRO A 11 -36.01 -15.90 -2.31
N ILE A 12 -34.79 -16.43 -2.43
CA ILE A 12 -33.70 -15.79 -3.16
C ILE A 12 -34.19 -15.58 -4.59
N GLY A 13 -34.26 -14.32 -5.04
CA GLY A 13 -34.71 -13.95 -6.38
C GLY A 13 -33.81 -14.49 -7.50
N GLU A 14 -33.87 -13.92 -8.70
CA GLU A 14 -33.05 -14.39 -9.81
C GLU A 14 -31.54 -14.38 -9.49
N ILE A 15 -30.95 -15.57 -9.41
CA ILE A 15 -29.54 -15.76 -9.06
C ILE A 15 -28.70 -15.55 -10.32
N LYS A 16 -27.87 -14.51 -10.32
CA LYS A 16 -26.87 -14.30 -11.37
C LYS A 16 -25.57 -14.97 -10.96
N VAL A 17 -25.21 -16.07 -11.61
CA VAL A 17 -23.94 -16.77 -11.37
C VAL A 17 -22.81 -15.91 -11.94
N ILE A 18 -21.97 -15.36 -11.07
CA ILE A 18 -20.77 -14.61 -11.44
C ILE A 18 -19.59 -15.57 -11.36
N SER A 19 -18.80 -15.65 -12.42
CA SER A 19 -17.53 -16.40 -12.41
C SER A 19 -16.59 -15.81 -11.36
N ASP A 20 -15.89 -16.65 -10.60
CA ASP A 20 -14.91 -16.18 -9.63
C ASP A 20 -13.83 -15.33 -10.32
N PHE A 21 -13.87 -14.03 -10.08
CA PHE A 21 -12.94 -13.03 -10.64
C PHE A 21 -11.96 -12.54 -9.58
N LEU A 22 -12.07 -13.04 -8.35
CA LEU A 22 -11.22 -12.57 -7.28
C LEU A 22 -9.83 -13.20 -7.44
N PRO A 23 -8.77 -12.39 -7.54
CA PRO A 23 -7.42 -12.92 -7.48
C PRO A 23 -7.24 -13.65 -6.15
N SER A 24 -6.45 -14.72 -6.18
CA SER A 24 -6.20 -15.53 -5.00
C SER A 24 -5.62 -14.67 -3.87
N PRO A 25 -5.86 -15.00 -2.59
CA PRO A 25 -5.31 -14.23 -1.47
C PRO A 25 -3.78 -14.04 -1.53
N LYS A 26 -3.06 -14.95 -2.19
CA LYS A 26 -1.61 -14.84 -2.43
C LYS A 26 -1.25 -13.78 -3.46
N GLU A 27 -2.05 -13.62 -4.50
CA GLU A 27 -1.88 -12.58 -5.54
C GLU A 27 -2.28 -11.20 -5.00
N LEU A 28 -3.29 -11.14 -4.12
CA LEU A 28 -3.62 -9.93 -3.36
C LEU A 28 -2.50 -9.52 -2.39
N ALA A 29 -1.74 -10.50 -1.89
CA ALA A 29 -0.61 -10.29 -0.99
C ALA A 29 0.71 -10.08 -1.75
N LEU A 30 0.71 -9.35 -2.88
CA LEU A 30 1.92 -8.97 -3.62
C LEU A 30 2.85 -8.17 -2.69
N LYS A 31 3.72 -8.89 -1.97
CA LYS A 31 4.70 -8.30 -1.07
C LYS A 31 5.81 -7.71 -1.93
N ASN A 32 5.94 -6.39 -1.89
CA ASN A 32 7.13 -5.73 -2.43
C ASN A 32 8.37 -6.35 -1.80
N GLN A 33 9.24 -6.95 -2.62
CA GLN A 33 10.52 -7.49 -2.17
C GLN A 33 11.41 -6.32 -1.76
N ASN A 34 11.56 -6.12 -0.45
CA ASN A 34 12.40 -5.05 0.09
C ASN A 34 13.78 -5.61 0.44
N THR A 35 14.82 -5.07 -0.19
CA THR A 35 16.21 -5.36 0.16
C THR A 35 16.69 -4.34 1.19
N LYS A 36 17.18 -4.81 2.34
CA LYS A 36 17.75 -3.93 3.37
C LYS A 36 19.16 -3.52 2.96
N VAL A 37 19.40 -2.21 2.93
CA VAL A 37 20.72 -1.62 2.66
C VAL A 37 21.05 -0.60 3.75
N THR A 38 22.33 -0.44 4.05
CA THR A 38 22.83 0.62 4.93
C THR A 38 23.60 1.61 4.06
N ILE A 39 23.15 2.86 4.05
CA ILE A 39 23.79 3.97 3.34
C ILE A 39 23.94 5.16 4.29
N SER A 40 24.99 5.95 4.11
CA SER A 40 25.19 7.19 4.85
C SER A 40 24.49 8.33 4.13
N LEU A 41 23.70 9.12 4.87
CA LEU A 41 23.04 10.33 4.37
C LEU A 41 23.60 11.56 5.10
N SER A 42 23.55 12.73 4.46
CA SER A 42 23.95 13.97 5.12
C SER A 42 23.00 14.34 6.26
N SER A 43 23.52 15.02 7.29
CA SER A 43 22.74 15.50 8.44
C SER A 43 21.63 16.46 8.00
N GLU A 44 21.88 17.25 6.96
CA GLU A 44 20.91 18.18 6.38
C GLU A 44 19.73 17.42 5.76
N SER A 45 20.00 16.42 4.90
CA SER A 45 18.94 15.62 4.28
C SER A 45 18.07 14.91 5.32
N VAL A 46 18.69 14.32 6.35
CA VAL A 46 17.94 13.65 7.43
C VAL A 46 17.06 14.64 8.18
N SER A 47 17.54 15.86 8.44
CA SER A 47 16.78 16.90 9.13
C SER A 47 15.57 17.36 8.31
N PHE A 48 15.75 17.54 7.00
CA PHE A 48 14.67 17.85 6.07
C PHE A 48 13.54 16.80 6.12
N PHE A 49 13.90 15.51 5.96
CA PHE A 49 12.89 14.45 5.98
C PHE A 49 12.20 14.29 7.34
N LYS A 50 12.91 14.50 8.46
CA LYS A 50 12.29 14.50 9.79
C LYS A 50 11.24 15.59 9.94
N ALA A 51 11.53 16.80 9.47
CA ALA A 51 10.57 17.92 9.52
C ALA A 51 9.36 17.65 8.63
N ALA A 52 9.58 17.18 7.40
CA ALA A 52 8.51 16.85 6.46
C ALA A 52 7.63 15.68 6.97
N ALA A 53 8.24 14.67 7.57
CA ALA A 53 7.55 13.52 8.15
C ALA A 53 6.62 13.92 9.30
N LYS A 54 7.07 14.84 10.18
CA LYS A 54 6.26 15.39 11.27
C LYS A 54 5.04 16.14 10.75
N LYS A 55 5.19 16.92 9.68
CA LYS A 55 4.09 17.68 9.06
C LYS A 55 3.03 16.76 8.42
N ASN A 56 3.45 15.65 7.83
CA ASN A 56 2.57 14.75 7.09
C ASN A 56 2.12 13.51 7.89
N HIS A 57 2.43 13.43 9.19
CA HIS A 57 2.13 12.28 10.04
C HIS A 57 2.63 10.93 9.46
N MET A 58 3.84 10.93 8.91
CA MET A 58 4.47 9.74 8.33
C MET A 58 5.83 9.45 8.94
N GLN A 59 6.38 8.26 8.69
CA GLN A 59 7.76 7.93 9.05
C GLN A 59 8.73 8.51 8.02
N TYR A 60 9.79 9.20 8.45
CA TYR A 60 10.77 9.81 7.55
C TYR A 60 11.47 8.78 6.65
N GLN A 61 11.68 7.55 7.15
CA GLN A 61 12.23 6.45 6.37
C GLN A 61 11.33 6.06 5.18
N LYS A 62 10.00 6.16 5.35
CA LYS A 62 9.04 5.89 4.27
C LYS A 62 9.16 6.93 3.16
N MET A 63 9.31 8.19 3.54
CA MET A 63 9.52 9.29 2.58
C MET A 63 10.80 9.10 1.77
N ILE A 64 11.90 8.70 2.43
CA ILE A 64 13.17 8.43 1.76
C ILE A 64 13.02 7.28 0.75
N ARG A 65 12.35 6.18 1.13
CA ARG A 65 12.11 5.04 0.22
C ARG A 65 11.29 5.47 -1.01
N GLN A 66 10.18 6.18 -0.78
CA GLN A 66 9.33 6.65 -1.88
C GLN A 66 10.08 7.58 -2.85
N LEU A 67 10.94 8.46 -2.33
CA LEU A 67 11.75 9.34 -3.18
C LEU A 67 12.71 8.54 -4.07
N LEU A 68 13.33 7.49 -3.54
CA LEU A 68 14.22 6.62 -4.32
C LEU A 68 13.44 5.83 -5.39
N ASP A 69 12.27 5.32 -5.03
CA ASP A 69 11.41 4.57 -5.96
C ASP A 69 10.94 5.47 -7.13
N GLU A 70 10.49 6.69 -6.82
CA GLU A 70 10.10 7.72 -7.81
C GLU A 70 11.27 8.10 -8.73
N TYR A 71 12.46 8.34 -8.16
CA TYR A 71 13.65 8.66 -8.95
C TYR A 71 14.00 7.54 -9.94
N VAL A 72 14.00 6.29 -9.49
CA VAL A 72 14.27 5.13 -10.36
C VAL A 72 13.19 4.97 -11.42
N ALA A 73 11.91 5.17 -11.08
CA ALA A 73 10.82 5.11 -12.03
C ALA A 73 10.98 6.16 -13.15
N HIS A 74 11.32 7.40 -12.79
CA HIS A 74 11.57 8.48 -13.72
C HIS A 74 12.79 8.23 -14.63
N GLN A 75 13.87 7.65 -14.08
CA GLN A 75 15.05 7.33 -14.89
C GLN A 75 14.75 6.20 -15.89
N LYS A 76 14.00 5.18 -15.47
CA LYS A 76 13.59 4.07 -16.35
C LYS A 76 12.64 4.50 -17.46
N SER A 77 11.75 5.47 -17.21
CA SER A 77 10.86 6.00 -18.23
C SER A 77 11.57 6.89 -19.24
N THR A 78 12.61 7.60 -18.82
CA THR A 78 13.42 8.48 -19.68
C THR A 78 14.39 7.69 -20.58
N ASN A 79 14.84 6.52 -20.13
CA ASN A 79 15.76 5.64 -20.86
C ASN A 79 15.08 4.60 -21.75
N LYS A 80 13.78 4.75 -22.01
CA LYS A 80 12.97 3.84 -22.84
C LYS A 80 12.49 4.56 -24.09
#